data_AF-A0A9P7TSH4-F1
#
_entry.id   AF-A0A9P7TSH4-F1
#
_cell.length_a   1.000
_cell.length_b   1.000
_cell.length_c   1.000
_cell.angle_alpha   90.00
_cell.angle_beta   90.00
_cell.angle_gamma   90.00
#
_symmetry.space_group_name_H-M   'P 1'
#
loop_
_entity.id
_entity.type
_entity.pdbx_description
1 polymer ?
#
loop_
_entity_poly.entity_id
_entity_poly.type
_entity_poly.pdbx_seq_one_letter_code
_entity_poly.pdbx_strand_id
1 'polypeptide(L)'
;MKQRIDNLADQDCVKKGVMLLLQGGDAMSVWMELQMHLLQHNDINVLPLSNCQELVPAIESLRSQCNSATSHCDQGDEQVLREDMIRNCVLGHPLSNHKFAKLMSCVKGLSHLAAQVKTEEGRETICNALGKEDGLRLVAYFQDGPKPL
;
A
#
# COMPACT_ATOMS: atom_id res chain seq x y z
N MET A 1 20.63 -23.76 11.73
CA MET A 1 20.03 -22.42 11.56
C MET A 1 19.25 -22.32 10.25
N LYS A 2 19.86 -22.66 9.11
CA LYS A 2 19.22 -22.70 7.77
C LYS A 2 17.87 -23.45 7.75
N GLN A 3 17.83 -24.69 8.22
CA GLN A 3 16.57 -25.45 8.33
C GLN A 3 15.45 -24.76 9.12
N ARG A 4 15.77 -23.95 10.15
CA ARG A 4 14.76 -23.19 10.91
C ARG A 4 14.22 -22.00 10.10
N ILE A 5 15.05 -21.43 9.23
CA ILE A 5 14.67 -20.37 8.30
C ILE A 5 13.83 -20.96 7.18
N ASP A 6 14.19 -22.13 6.64
CA ASP A 6 13.42 -22.84 5.62
C ASP A 6 12.02 -23.17 6.14
N ASN A 7 11.93 -23.77 7.33
CA ASN A 7 10.65 -24.04 7.98
C ASN A 7 9.83 -22.77 8.27
N LEU A 8 10.48 -21.63 8.50
CA LEU A 8 9.80 -20.34 8.68
C LEU A 8 9.32 -19.81 7.32
N ALA A 9 10.11 -19.98 6.26
CA ALA A 9 9.75 -19.62 4.89
C ALA A 9 8.48 -20.35 4.44
N ASP A 10 8.32 -21.62 4.83
CA ASP A 10 7.17 -22.45 4.44
C ASP A 10 5.87 -22.16 5.21
N GLN A 11 5.91 -21.33 6.27
CA GLN A 11 4.70 -20.95 7.02
C GLN A 11 3.85 -19.94 6.27
N ASP A 12 2.53 -20.09 6.33
CA ASP A 12 1.54 -19.23 5.66
C ASP A 12 1.34 -17.89 6.41
N CYS A 13 2.40 -17.07 6.47
CA CYS A 13 2.42 -15.77 7.12
C CYS A 13 3.00 -14.70 6.19
N VAL A 14 2.31 -13.55 6.08
CA VAL A 14 2.59 -12.50 5.09
C VAL A 14 3.91 -11.75 5.36
N LYS A 15 4.40 -11.69 6.61
CA LYS A 15 5.66 -11.00 6.96
C LYS A 15 6.37 -11.71 8.09
N LYS A 16 7.64 -12.08 7.87
CA LYS A 16 8.47 -12.81 8.84
C LYS A 16 9.70 -11.99 9.21
N GLY A 17 10.02 -11.97 10.50
CA GLY A 17 11.19 -11.30 11.06
C GLY A 17 11.98 -12.23 11.96
N VAL A 18 13.30 -12.25 11.82
CA VAL A 18 14.21 -13.04 12.65
C VAL A 18 15.24 -12.12 13.30
N MET A 19 15.38 -12.18 14.62
CA MET A 19 16.48 -11.53 15.33
C MET A 19 17.56 -12.58 15.62
N LEU A 20 18.81 -12.28 15.24
CA LEU A 20 19.93 -13.21 15.39
C LEU A 20 21.00 -12.60 16.28
N LEU A 21 21.31 -13.30 17.36
CA LEU A 21 22.45 -12.96 18.20
C LEU A 21 23.73 -13.54 17.59
N LEU A 22 24.64 -12.67 17.16
CA LEU A 22 25.95 -13.03 16.62
C LEU A 22 26.96 -13.10 17.76
N GLN A 23 27.24 -14.31 18.26
CA GLN A 23 28.15 -14.52 19.38
C GLN A 23 29.27 -15.51 19.01
N GLY A 24 30.51 -15.17 19.36
CA GLY A 24 31.69 -15.99 19.10
C GLY A 24 32.54 -15.53 17.90
N GLY A 25 33.77 -16.03 17.82
CA GLY A 25 34.79 -15.54 16.88
C GLY A 25 34.48 -15.79 15.40
N ASP A 26 33.66 -16.79 15.08
CA ASP A 26 33.27 -17.13 13.70
C ASP A 26 31.85 -16.66 13.33
N ALA A 27 31.21 -15.88 14.21
CA ALA A 27 29.81 -15.48 14.02
C ALA A 27 29.59 -14.66 12.75
N MET A 28 30.58 -13.88 12.32
CA MET A 28 30.50 -13.07 11.10
C MET A 28 30.58 -13.90 9.81
N SER A 29 31.42 -14.94 9.78
CA SER A 29 31.50 -15.84 8.62
C SER A 29 30.20 -16.61 8.45
N VAL A 30 29.68 -17.15 9.56
CA VAL A 30 28.39 -17.85 9.60
C VAL A 30 27.24 -16.91 9.22
N TRP A 31 27.30 -15.64 9.65
CA TRP A 31 26.33 -14.63 9.26
C TRP A 31 26.36 -14.35 7.75
N MET A 32 27.53 -14.17 7.13
CA MET A 32 27.63 -13.97 5.69
C MET A 32 27.08 -15.17 4.90
N GLU A 33 27.38 -16.39 5.33
CA GLU A 33 26.83 -17.59 4.71
C GLU A 33 25.30 -17.65 4.84
N LEU A 34 24.77 -17.22 5.98
CA LEU A 34 23.33 -17.12 6.20
C LEU A 34 22.68 -16.03 5.36
N GLN A 35 23.33 -14.86 5.19
CA GLN A 35 22.82 -13.80 4.33
C GLN A 35 22.70 -14.27 2.88
N MET A 36 23.68 -15.02 2.36
CA MET A 36 23.58 -15.61 1.03
C MET A 36 22.43 -16.62 0.91
N HIS A 37 22.17 -17.40 1.96
CA HIS A 37 21.01 -18.31 2.01
C HIS A 37 19.69 -17.53 2.04
N LEU A 38 19.62 -16.44 2.81
CA LEU A 38 18.43 -15.59 2.93
C LEU A 38 18.08 -14.85 1.63
N LEU A 39 19.04 -14.60 0.73
CA LEU A 39 18.75 -14.07 -0.61
C LEU A 39 17.83 -14.98 -1.43
N GLN A 40 17.72 -16.26 -1.07
CA GLN A 40 16.79 -17.21 -1.69
C GLN A 40 15.36 -17.10 -1.12
N HIS A 41 15.17 -16.34 -0.03
CA HIS A 41 13.90 -16.17 0.67
C HIS A 41 13.54 -14.68 0.78
N ASN A 42 12.75 -14.18 -0.19
CA ASN A 42 12.41 -12.75 -0.29
C ASN A 42 11.54 -12.21 0.87
N ASP A 43 10.94 -13.08 1.68
CA ASP A 43 9.92 -12.71 2.66
C ASP A 43 10.40 -12.73 4.12
N ILE A 44 11.71 -12.93 4.35
CA ILE A 44 12.30 -13.03 5.69
C ILE A 44 13.25 -11.85 5.92
N ASN A 45 12.84 -10.94 6.81
CA ASN A 45 13.71 -9.86 7.29
C ASN A 45 14.55 -10.35 8.47
N VAL A 46 15.84 -10.01 8.48
CA VAL A 46 16.75 -10.46 9.54
C VAL A 46 17.49 -9.28 10.16
N LEU A 47 17.42 -9.21 11.50
CA LEU A 47 18.11 -8.20 12.31
C LEU A 47 19.25 -8.86 13.11
N PRO A 48 20.52 -8.62 12.76
CA PRO A 48 21.64 -9.08 13.56
C PRO A 48 21.79 -8.23 14.84
N LEU A 49 22.08 -8.89 15.95
CA LEU A 49 22.40 -8.29 17.25
C LEU A 49 23.80 -8.74 17.66
N SER A 50 24.64 -7.81 18.09
CA SER A 50 26.03 -8.10 18.46
C SER A 50 26.13 -8.70 19.87
N ASN A 51 25.13 -8.46 20.71
CA ASN A 51 25.05 -8.97 22.08
C ASN A 51 23.59 -8.97 22.58
N CYS A 52 23.32 -9.63 23.71
CA CYS A 52 21.97 -9.71 24.28
C CYS A 52 21.44 -8.37 24.80
N GLN A 53 22.32 -7.40 25.13
CA GLN A 53 21.89 -6.10 25.65
C GLN A 53 21.23 -5.24 24.56
N GLU A 54 21.53 -5.51 23.28
CA GLU A 54 20.90 -4.84 22.15
C GLU A 54 19.46 -5.31 21.88
N LEU A 55 19.03 -6.43 22.46
CA LEU A 55 17.70 -7.00 22.20
C LEU A 55 16.57 -6.06 22.64
N VAL A 56 16.64 -5.55 23.88
CA VAL A 56 15.58 -4.68 24.43
C VAL A 56 15.51 -3.35 23.66
N PRO A 57 16.63 -2.62 23.46
CA PRO A 57 16.63 -1.41 22.63
C PRO A 57 16.17 -1.63 21.20
N ALA A 58 16.53 -2.76 20.58
CA ALA A 58 16.10 -3.10 19.21
C ALA A 58 14.58 -3.32 19.14
N ILE A 59 13.99 -4.04 20.09
CA ILE A 59 12.54 -4.24 20.17
C ILE A 59 11.83 -2.91 20.42
N GLU A 60 12.34 -2.06 21.32
CA GLU A 60 11.77 -0.76 21.60
C GLU A 60 11.83 0.18 20.39
N SER A 61 12.96 0.17 19.66
CA SER A 61 13.11 0.91 18.42
C SER A 61 12.14 0.42 17.34
N LEU A 62 12.02 -0.90 17.15
CA LEU A 62 11.05 -1.46 16.20
C LEU A 62 9.62 -1.13 16.60
N ARG A 63 9.28 -1.19 17.90
CA ARG A 63 7.97 -0.80 18.40
C ARG A 63 7.69 0.69 18.16
N SER A 64 8.67 1.54 18.43
CA SER A 64 8.58 2.97 18.15
C SER A 64 8.39 3.24 16.66
N GLN A 65 9.13 2.53 15.79
CA GLN A 65 8.99 2.59 14.33
C GLN A 65 7.65 2.06 13.84
N CYS A 66 7.09 1.00 14.43
CA CYS A 66 5.75 0.54 14.09
C CYS A 66 4.69 1.56 14.49
N ASN A 67 4.82 2.15 15.69
CA ASN A 67 3.89 3.16 16.19
C ASN A 67 4.00 4.50 15.44
N SER A 68 5.23 4.87 15.04
CA SER A 68 5.48 6.05 14.20
C SER A 68 5.08 5.78 12.76
N ALA A 69 5.27 4.57 12.22
CA ALA A 69 4.77 4.18 10.91
C ALA A 69 3.23 4.15 10.87
N THR A 70 2.53 3.84 11.97
CA THR A 70 1.07 4.04 12.01
C THR A 70 0.65 5.52 12.03
N SER A 71 1.55 6.44 12.36
CA SER A 71 1.32 7.89 12.29
C SER A 71 1.95 8.57 11.06
N HIS A 72 2.84 7.85 10.36
CA HIS A 72 3.59 8.28 9.18
C HIS A 72 3.38 7.38 7.96
N CYS A 73 2.42 6.45 7.99
CA CYS A 73 1.83 5.88 6.79
C CYS A 73 1.08 7.02 6.09
N ASP A 74 1.86 7.79 5.36
CA ASP A 74 1.53 8.35 4.08
C ASP A 74 0.29 9.21 3.98
N GLN A 75 0.34 10.45 4.48
CA GLN A 75 -0.58 11.46 3.94
C GLN A 75 -0.35 11.68 2.44
N GLY A 76 0.89 11.48 1.95
CA GLY A 76 1.23 11.54 0.53
C GLY A 76 0.69 10.34 -0.27
N ASP A 77 0.97 9.11 0.16
CA ASP A 77 0.47 7.90 -0.51
C ASP A 77 -1.05 7.75 -0.34
N GLU A 78 -1.66 8.11 0.80
CA GLU A 78 -3.13 8.11 0.96
C GLU A 78 -3.82 9.07 0.01
N GLN A 79 -3.24 10.26 -0.23
CA GLN A 79 -3.80 11.20 -1.19
C GLN A 79 -3.65 10.65 -2.62
N VAL A 80 -2.50 10.11 -2.97
CA VAL A 80 -2.25 9.50 -4.30
C VAL A 80 -3.16 8.29 -4.53
N LEU A 81 -3.30 7.40 -3.55
CA LEU A 81 -4.23 6.27 -3.56
C LEU A 81 -5.67 6.73 -3.71
N ARG A 82 -6.08 7.77 -2.97
CA ARG A 82 -7.44 8.31 -3.07
C ARG A 82 -7.71 8.92 -4.44
N GLU A 83 -6.76 9.67 -4.98
CA GLU A 83 -6.86 10.25 -6.32
C GLU A 83 -6.93 9.14 -7.39
N ASP A 84 -6.11 8.11 -7.26
CA ASP A 84 -6.11 6.98 -8.19
C ASP A 84 -7.41 6.17 -8.10
N MET A 85 -7.95 5.93 -6.90
CA MET A 85 -9.26 5.29 -6.72
C MET A 85 -10.37 6.07 -7.43
N ILE A 86 -10.40 7.40 -7.33
CA ILE A 86 -11.41 8.22 -8.01
C ILE A 86 -11.28 8.12 -9.53
N ARG A 87 -10.05 8.10 -10.04
CA ARG A 87 -9.79 7.94 -11.48
C ARG A 87 -10.29 6.62 -12.05
N ASN A 88 -10.34 5.59 -11.21
CA ASN A 88 -10.84 4.25 -11.52
C ASN A 88 -12.34 4.08 -11.27
N CYS A 89 -13.03 5.07 -10.68
CA CYS A 89 -14.48 5.05 -10.47
C CYS A 89 -15.25 5.40 -11.77
N VAL A 90 -14.95 4.70 -12.85
CA VAL A 90 -15.51 4.88 -14.20
C VAL A 90 -15.60 3.51 -14.88
N LEU A 91 -16.66 3.25 -15.63
CA LEU A 91 -16.74 2.00 -16.40
C LEU A 91 -15.72 2.00 -17.54
N GLY A 92 -14.95 0.92 -17.66
CA GLY A 92 -13.92 0.75 -18.69
C GLY A 92 -12.60 1.42 -18.31
N HIS A 93 -12.01 2.18 -19.24
CA HIS A 93 -10.68 2.76 -19.05
C HIS A 93 -10.69 3.92 -18.04
N PRO A 94 -9.68 4.02 -17.16
CA PRO A 94 -9.56 5.08 -16.17
C PRO A 94 -9.53 6.48 -16.79
N LEU A 95 -9.92 7.49 -16.01
CA LEU A 95 -9.81 8.88 -16.44
C LEU A 95 -8.35 9.30 -16.61
N SER A 96 -8.07 10.06 -17.67
CA SER A 96 -6.78 10.71 -17.84
C SER A 96 -6.55 11.77 -16.76
N ASN A 97 -5.30 12.06 -16.42
CA ASN A 97 -4.94 13.04 -15.37
C ASN A 97 -5.61 14.41 -15.61
N HIS A 98 -5.69 14.85 -16.86
CA HIS A 98 -6.33 16.11 -17.22
C HIS A 98 -7.85 16.11 -16.96
N LYS A 99 -8.55 15.00 -17.27
CA LYS A 99 -9.99 14.88 -17.01
C LYS A 99 -10.29 14.73 -15.53
N PHE A 100 -9.44 14.01 -14.81
CA PHE A 100 -9.49 13.90 -13.36
C PHE A 100 -9.32 15.27 -12.67
N ALA A 101 -8.33 16.06 -13.07
CA ALA A 101 -8.12 17.39 -12.53
C ALA A 101 -9.34 18.32 -12.75
N LYS A 102 -9.96 18.24 -13.94
CA LYS A 102 -11.22 18.96 -14.21
C LYS A 102 -12.35 18.52 -13.29
N LEU A 103 -12.53 17.21 -13.10
CA LEU A 103 -13.55 16.69 -12.18
C LEU A 103 -13.33 17.21 -10.75
N MET A 104 -12.11 17.09 -10.24
CA MET A 104 -11.77 17.52 -8.88
C MET A 104 -11.89 19.03 -8.66
N SER A 105 -11.80 19.83 -9.73
CA SER A 105 -12.12 21.27 -9.65
C SER A 105 -13.60 21.55 -9.41
N CYS A 106 -14.48 20.64 -9.81
CA CYS A 106 -15.93 20.73 -9.65
C CYS A 106 -16.46 20.01 -8.40
N VAL A 107 -15.72 19.02 -7.88
CA VAL A 107 -16.17 18.19 -6.76
C VAL A 107 -15.18 18.14 -5.60
N LYS A 108 -15.69 18.32 -4.38
CA LYS A 108 -14.92 18.28 -3.13
C LYS A 108 -14.66 16.85 -2.63
N GLY A 109 -14.35 15.92 -3.55
CA GLY A 109 -14.07 14.51 -3.26
C GLY A 109 -15.24 13.53 -3.52
N LEU A 110 -15.01 12.27 -3.18
CA LEU A 110 -15.87 11.11 -3.51
C LEU A 110 -17.29 11.22 -2.99
N SER A 111 -17.48 11.65 -1.74
CA SER A 111 -18.83 11.78 -1.15
C SER A 111 -19.64 12.86 -1.86
N HIS A 112 -19.01 13.97 -2.24
CA HIS A 112 -19.66 15.03 -3.01
C HIS A 112 -19.95 14.54 -4.44
N LEU A 113 -19.02 13.83 -5.08
CA LEU A 113 -19.23 13.23 -6.39
C LEU A 113 -20.41 12.25 -6.39
N ALA A 114 -20.49 11.36 -5.39
CA ALA A 114 -21.60 10.42 -5.23
C ALA A 114 -22.95 11.12 -5.00
N ALA A 115 -22.96 12.29 -4.35
CA ALA A 115 -24.16 13.11 -4.21
C ALA A 115 -24.56 13.76 -5.55
N GLN A 116 -23.59 14.27 -6.32
CA GLN A 116 -23.83 14.89 -7.62
C GLN A 116 -24.39 13.90 -8.66
N VAL A 117 -23.95 12.64 -8.63
CA VAL A 117 -24.49 11.60 -9.54
C VAL A 117 -25.99 11.33 -9.31
N LYS A 118 -26.52 11.64 -8.12
CA LYS A 118 -27.93 11.41 -7.78
C LYS A 118 -28.89 12.48 -8.32
N THR A 119 -28.37 13.64 -8.75
CA THR A 119 -29.19 14.75 -9.26
C THR A 119 -29.00 14.91 -10.76
N GLU A 120 -29.99 15.47 -11.45
CA GLU A 120 -29.86 15.76 -12.89
C GLU A 120 -28.79 16.82 -13.14
N GLU A 121 -28.86 17.93 -12.39
CA GLU A 121 -27.91 19.04 -12.46
C GLU A 121 -26.46 18.60 -12.19
N GLY A 122 -26.27 17.67 -11.25
CA GLY A 122 -24.94 17.14 -10.95
C GLY A 122 -24.40 16.23 -12.04
N ARG A 123 -25.26 15.40 -12.65
CA ARG A 123 -24.91 14.57 -13.82
C ARG A 123 -24.55 15.44 -15.03
N GLU A 124 -25.28 16.53 -15.28
CA GLU A 124 -24.94 17.51 -16.32
C GLU A 124 -23.58 18.17 -16.04
N THR A 125 -23.34 18.61 -14.80
CA THR A 125 -22.06 19.20 -14.38
C THR A 125 -20.89 18.25 -14.61
N ILE A 126 -21.03 16.98 -14.25
CA ILE A 126 -20.02 15.94 -14.47
C ILE A 126 -19.77 15.73 -15.98
N CYS A 127 -20.83 15.63 -16.79
CA CYS A 127 -20.71 15.45 -18.24
C CYS A 127 -20.06 16.67 -18.93
N ASN A 128 -20.32 17.88 -18.45
CA ASN A 128 -19.69 19.09 -18.95
C ASN A 128 -18.19 19.13 -18.60
N ALA A 129 -17.79 18.66 -17.42
CA ALA A 129 -16.40 18.62 -16.99
C ALA A 129 -15.56 17.54 -17.72
N LEU A 130 -16.13 16.35 -17.92
CA LEU A 130 -15.43 15.17 -18.45
C LEU A 130 -15.63 14.94 -19.96
N GLY A 131 -16.65 15.57 -20.54
CA GLY A 131 -17.23 15.20 -21.82
C GLY A 131 -18.32 14.14 -21.66
N LYS A 132 -19.30 14.15 -22.57
CA LYS A 132 -20.52 13.32 -22.48
C LYS A 132 -20.22 11.82 -22.32
N GLU A 133 -19.22 11.30 -23.02
CA GLU A 133 -18.83 9.89 -22.96
C GLU A 133 -18.30 9.50 -21.58
N ASP A 134 -17.23 10.15 -21.12
CA ASP A 134 -16.61 9.84 -19.82
C ASP A 134 -17.51 10.18 -18.63
N GLY A 135 -18.31 11.24 -18.75
CA GLY A 135 -19.31 11.60 -17.75
C GLY A 135 -20.36 10.51 -17.57
N LEU A 136 -20.90 9.97 -18.67
CA LEU A 136 -21.86 8.86 -18.61
C LEU A 136 -21.23 7.58 -18.06
N ARG A 137 -19.96 7.27 -18.39
CA ARG A 137 -19.25 6.11 -17.84
C ARG A 137 -19.04 6.22 -16.32
N LEU A 138 -18.77 7.43 -15.81
CA LEU A 138 -18.63 7.68 -14.38
C LEU A 138 -19.99 7.60 -13.69
N VAL A 139 -21.01 8.24 -14.24
CA VAL A 139 -22.38 8.18 -13.71
C VAL A 139 -22.87 6.74 -13.61
N ALA A 140 -22.67 5.96 -14.68
CA ALA A 140 -23.02 4.54 -14.70
C ALA A 140 -22.25 3.72 -13.66
N TYR A 141 -20.95 4.00 -13.43
CA TYR A 141 -20.18 3.35 -12.37
C TYR A 141 -20.80 3.56 -10.98
N PHE A 142 -21.23 4.79 -10.68
CA PHE A 142 -21.82 5.14 -9.39
C PHE A 142 -23.29 4.69 -9.22
N GLN A 143 -24.01 4.46 -10.33
CA GLN A 143 -25.41 4.00 -10.32
C GLN A 143 -25.52 2.48 -10.35
N ASP A 144 -24.76 1.83 -11.23
CA ASP A 144 -24.84 0.38 -11.51
C ASP A 144 -23.74 -0.41 -10.80
N GLY A 145 -22.74 0.26 -10.24
CA GLY A 145 -21.55 -0.36 -9.65
C GLY A 145 -20.50 -0.76 -10.70
N PRO A 146 -19.34 -1.28 -10.25
CA PRO A 146 -18.32 -1.81 -11.14
C PRO A 146 -18.86 -3.02 -11.90
N LYS A 147 -18.69 -3.04 -13.22
CA LYS A 147 -18.99 -4.21 -14.05
C LYS A 147 -17.75 -5.10 -14.15
N PRO A 148 -17.90 -6.43 -14.08
CA PRO A 148 -16.78 -7.34 -14.31
C PRO A 148 -16.24 -7.13 -15.74
N LEU A 149 -14.90 -7.12 -15.85
CA LEU A 149 -14.17 -7.05 -17.12
C LEU A 149 -14.42 -8.30 -17.96
#